data_AF-A0A3S0PM69-F1
#
_entry.id   AF-A0A3S0PM69-F1
#
_cell.length_a   1.000
_cell.length_b   1.000
_cell.length_c   1.000
_cell.angle_alpha   90.00
_cell.angle_beta   90.00
_cell.angle_gamma   90.00
#
_symmetry.space_group_name_H-M   'P 1'
#
loop_
_entity.id
_entity.type
_entity.pdbx_description
1 polymer ?
#
loop_
_entity_poly.entity_id
_entity_poly.type
_entity_poly.pdbx_seq_one_letter_code
_entity_poly.pdbx_strand_id
1 'polypeptide(L)' 'MKSKYFKLQAQMINVGIVKGLTHPETIKCSQELDMLINQFQKINLVNSEMEITE' A
#
# COMPACT_ATOMS: atom_id res chain seq x y z
N MET A 1 -12.15 -0.90 1.53
CA MET A 1 -10.68 -1.07 1.69
C MET A 1 -9.92 -1.07 0.37
N LYS A 2 -10.22 -1.96 -0.61
CA LYS A 2 -9.57 -1.96 -1.95
C LYS A 2 -9.60 -0.61 -2.68
N SER A 3 -10.66 0.17 -2.53
CA SER A 3 -10.79 1.52 -3.13
C SER A 3 -9.68 2.50 -2.68
N LYS A 4 -9.23 2.43 -1.42
CA LYS A 4 -8.17 3.32 -0.91
C LYS A 4 -6.83 2.98 -1.56
N TYR A 5 -6.52 1.69 -1.72
CA TYR A 5 -5.34 1.21 -2.42
C TYR A 5 -5.28 1.71 -3.86
N PHE A 6 -6.35 1.50 -4.64
CA PHE A 6 -6.37 1.92 -6.05
C PHE A 6 -6.23 3.44 -6.21
N LYS A 7 -6.81 4.23 -5.30
CA LYS A 7 -6.64 5.69 -5.31
C LYS A 7 -5.19 6.11 -5.05
N LEU A 8 -4.56 5.55 -4.02
CA LEU A 8 -3.15 5.83 -3.70
C LEU A 8 -2.20 5.35 -4.80
N GLN A 9 -2.46 4.18 -5.38
CA GLN A 9 -1.70 3.65 -6.51
C GLN A 9 -1.80 4.57 -7.73
N ALA A 10 -3.00 5.02 -8.09
CA ALA A 10 -3.20 5.95 -9.20
C ALA A 10 -2.51 7.30 -8.96
N GLN A 11 -2.55 7.80 -7.72
CA GLN A 11 -1.82 9.02 -7.33
C GLN A 11 -0.31 8.84 -7.46
N MET A 12 0.25 7.75 -6.94
CA MET A 12 1.69 7.46 -7.04
C MET A 12 2.14 7.38 -8.50
N ILE A 13 1.37 6.69 -9.36
CA ILE A 13 1.66 6.60 -10.79
C ILE A 13 1.65 7.98 -11.44
N ASN A 14 0.61 8.78 -11.17
CA ASN A 14 0.50 10.12 -11.75
C ASN A 14 1.66 11.03 -11.30
N VAL A 15 1.98 11.05 -10.01
CA VAL A 15 3.09 11.87 -9.48
C VAL A 15 4.44 11.36 -10.00
N GLY A 16 4.63 10.04 -10.11
CA GLY A 16 5.84 9.45 -10.69
C GLY A 16 6.03 9.78 -12.18
N ILE A 17 4.94 9.86 -12.94
CA ILE A 17 4.98 10.30 -14.35
C ILE A 17 5.28 11.79 -14.46
N VAL A 18 4.64 12.63 -13.64
CA VAL A 18 4.75 14.10 -13.74
C VAL A 18 6.04 14.64 -13.13
N LYS A 19 6.47 14.09 -12.00
CA LYS A 19 7.56 14.63 -11.17
C LYS A 19 8.80 13.72 -11.11
N GLY A 20 8.68 12.48 -11.59
CA GLY A 20 9.73 11.47 -11.53
C GLY A 20 9.68 10.63 -10.25
N LEU A 21 10.34 9.48 -10.29
CA LEU A 21 10.33 8.49 -9.19
C LEU A 21 11.13 8.94 -7.96
N THR A 22 12.12 9.81 -8.15
CA THR A 22 12.96 10.35 -7.06
C THR A 22 12.38 11.58 -6.40
N HIS A 23 11.26 12.10 -6.90
CA HIS A 23 10.63 13.27 -6.30
C HIS A 23 10.11 12.92 -4.89
N PRO A 24 10.31 13.78 -3.87
CA PRO A 24 9.89 13.51 -2.49
C PRO A 24 8.42 13.14 -2.36
N GLU A 25 7.56 13.68 -3.22
CA GLU A 25 6.13 13.36 -3.25
C GLU A 25 5.85 11.96 -3.80
N THR A 26 6.57 11.51 -4.83
CA THR A 26 6.45 10.13 -5.34
C THR A 26 6.90 9.13 -4.29
N ILE A 27 8.00 9.45 -3.59
CA ILE A 27 8.53 8.65 -2.49
C ILE A 27 7.54 8.60 -1.32
N LYS A 28 6.89 9.72 -0.99
CA LYS A 28 5.87 9.75 0.06
C LYS A 28 4.67 8.89 -0.32
N CYS A 29 4.19 8.99 -1.56
CA CYS A 29 3.09 8.15 -2.05
C CYS A 29 3.45 6.65 -2.05
N SER A 30 4.69 6.28 -2.38
CA SER A 30 5.12 4.87 -2.34
C SER A 30 5.18 4.34 -0.91
N GLN A 31 5.69 5.12 0.04
CA GLN A 31 5.70 4.76 1.46
C GLN A 31 4.28 4.57 2.02
N GLU A 32 3.35 5.47 1.68
CA GLU A 32 1.96 5.35 2.10
C GLU A 32 1.28 4.11 1.51
N LEU A 33 1.60 3.76 0.25
CA LEU A 33 1.10 2.55 -0.40
C LEU A 33 1.66 1.29 0.26
N ASP A 34 2.96 1.25 0.55
CA ASP A 34 3.62 0.14 1.23
C ASP A 34 3.08 -0.08 2.64
N MET A 35 2.85 0.98 3.42
CA MET A 35 2.21 0.86 4.73
C MET A 35 0.82 0.25 4.62
N LEU A 36 0.05 0.65 3.62
CA LEU A 36 -1.29 0.12 3.39
C LEU A 36 -1.25 -1.37 2.98
N ILE A 37 -0.32 -1.76 2.11
CA ILE A 37 -0.08 -3.16 1.72
C ILE A 37 0.31 -3.99 2.95
N ASN A 38 1.26 -3.50 3.75
CA ASN A 38 1.72 -4.17 4.96
C ASN A 38 0.60 -4.33 5.99
N GLN A 39 -0.28 -3.33 6.13
CA GLN A 39 -1.49 -3.45 6.96
C GLN A 39 -2.42 -4.56 6.44
N PHE A 40 -2.66 -4.63 5.13
CA PHE A 40 -3.47 -5.69 4.55
C PHE A 40 -2.84 -7.07 4.72
N GLN A 41 -1.54 -7.20 4.51
CA GLN A 41 -0.82 -8.46 4.69
C GLN A 41 -0.87 -8.91 6.15
N LYS A 42 -0.65 -8.01 7.11
CA LYS A 42 -0.80 -8.32 8.54
C LYS A 42 -2.21 -8.77 8.90
N ILE A 43 -3.25 -8.10 8.41
CA ILE A 43 -4.64 -8.51 8.64
C ILE A 43 -4.90 -9.90 8.04
N ASN A 44 -4.40 -10.18 6.83
CA ASN A 44 -4.56 -11.50 6.21
C ASN A 44 -3.74 -12.59 6.92
N LEU A 45 -2.56 -12.26 7.45
CA LEU A 45 -1.74 -13.20 8.25
C LEU A 45 -2.43 -13.55 9.58
N VAL A 46 -2.94 -12.55 10.30
CA VAL A 46 -3.66 -12.75 11.58
C VAL A 46 -4.95 -13.54 11.37
N ASN A 47 -5.63 -13.37 10.23
CA ASN A 47 -6.80 -14.18 9.89
C ASN A 47 -6.44 -15.63 9.51
N SER A 48 -5.19 -15.93 9.12
CA SER A 48 -4.71 -17.31 8.91
C SER A 48 -4.14 -17.98 10.16
N GLU A 49 -3.81 -17.22 11.22
CA GLU A 49 -3.29 -17.76 12.49
C GLU A 49 -4.40 -18.15 13.49
N MET A 50 -5.68 -17.92 13.18
CA MET A 50 -6.84 -18.41 13.97
C MET A 50 -7.43 -19.74 13.47
N GLU A 51 -6.71 -20.50 12.63
CA GLU A 51 -7.10 -21.84 12.18
C GLU A 51 -6.10 -22.93 12.59
N ILE A 52 -5.27 -22.68 13.62
CA ILE A 52 -4.41 -23.70 14.23
C ILE A 52 -4.43 -23.59 15.75
N THR A 53 -5.53 -24.03 16.36
CA THR A 53 -5.50 -24.66 17.69
C THR A 53 -6.46 -25.83 17.65
N GLU A 54 -5.91 -27.03 17.43
CA GLU A 54 -6.50 -28.31 17.82
C GLU A 54 -6.57 -28.44 19.36
#